data_AF-A0A5K3FAL5-F1
#
_entry.id   AF-A0A5K3FAL5-F1
#
_cell.length_a   1.000
_cell.length_b   1.000
_cell.length_c   1.000
_cell.angle_alpha   90.00
_cell.angle_beta   90.00
_cell.angle_gamma   90.00
#
_symmetry.space_group_name_H-M   'P 1'
#
loop_
_entity.id
_entity.type
_entity.pdbx_description
1 polymer ?
#
loop_
_entity_poly.entity_id
_entity_poly.type
_entity_poly.pdbx_seq_one_letter_code
_entity_poly.pdbx_strand_id
1 'polypeptide(L)'
;MVAGIDRYMQIARCFRDELGRPDRQPEFTQLDIEASFVNREDIYEVVEAALTATWSVVCKYNNYDESLETPFPRMSFDEAMQRYGTDKPDVRFEMELEDSYDSEASPFAFFIIPANYSKNLSKSFFKRMLSLVKEKNNLDLSILLYDNLKSNGGAKSMALSHLKPGEVAVLARGVDHPWRKALGTARVLVAKQLELRGMQIYKPGFFFLWIENFPLFSRNENGVLVSEHHPFTAPIESEEHILYTNPEKSGRKSASWLQPNAVKNNPR
;
A
#
# COMPACT_ATOMS: atom_id res chain seq x y z
N MET A 1 0.22 -9.45 -30.03
CA MET A 1 -0.15 -8.21 -30.73
C MET A 1 -0.67 -8.49 -32.14
N VAL A 2 -1.74 -7.80 -32.57
CA VAL A 2 -2.45 -8.10 -33.83
C VAL A 2 -1.57 -7.90 -35.08
N ALA A 3 -0.73 -6.86 -35.09
CA ALA A 3 0.10 -6.52 -36.25
C ALA A 3 1.37 -7.38 -36.41
N GLY A 4 1.53 -8.44 -35.61
CA GLY A 4 2.73 -9.29 -35.63
C GLY A 4 4.00 -8.62 -35.07
N ILE A 5 3.88 -7.44 -34.46
CA ILE A 5 4.97 -6.81 -33.70
C ILE A 5 5.15 -7.59 -32.40
N ASP A 6 6.24 -8.34 -32.29
CA ASP A 6 6.48 -9.22 -31.15
C ASP A 6 6.71 -8.45 -29.85
N ARG A 7 7.62 -7.47 -29.86
CA ARG A 7 7.96 -6.61 -28.72
C ARG A 7 7.90 -5.14 -29.12
N TYR A 8 7.21 -4.35 -28.31
CA TYR A 8 6.97 -2.94 -28.53
C TYR A 8 7.38 -2.14 -27.30
N MET A 9 7.98 -0.97 -27.53
CA MET A 9 8.26 0.00 -26.49
C MET A 9 8.16 1.42 -27.05
N GLN A 10 7.61 2.35 -26.27
CA GLN A 10 7.56 3.76 -26.61
C GLN A 10 7.71 4.64 -25.36
N ILE A 11 8.54 5.68 -25.44
CA ILE A 11 8.48 6.80 -24.50
C ILE A 11 7.39 7.74 -25.03
N ALA A 12 6.17 7.56 -24.54
CA ALA A 12 4.98 8.22 -25.04
C ALA A 12 4.62 9.46 -24.20
N ARG A 13 4.12 10.50 -24.88
CA ARG A 13 3.44 11.62 -24.22
C ARG A 13 1.96 11.28 -24.09
N CYS A 14 1.47 11.27 -22.86
CA CYS A 14 0.11 10.93 -22.51
C CYS A 14 -0.62 12.17 -22.00
N PHE A 15 -1.91 12.25 -22.28
CA PHE A 15 -2.76 13.39 -21.93
C PHE A 15 -3.93 12.92 -21.07
N ARG A 16 -4.28 13.67 -20.03
CA ARG A 16 -5.47 13.44 -19.19
C ARG A 16 -6.16 14.76 -18.91
N ASP A 17 -7.45 14.82 -19.23
CA ASP A 17 -8.33 15.93 -18.89
C ASP A 17 -9.01 15.65 -17.54
N GLU A 18 -8.26 15.80 -16.46
CA GLU A 18 -8.72 15.62 -15.08
C GLU A 18 -8.56 16.92 -14.29
N LEU A 19 -9.33 17.06 -13.20
CA LEU A 19 -9.17 18.18 -12.27
C LEU A 19 -7.72 18.22 -11.75
N GLY A 20 -7.12 19.42 -11.84
CA GLY A 20 -5.76 19.66 -11.41
C GLY A 20 -5.53 19.28 -9.95
N ARG A 21 -4.56 18.39 -9.72
CA ARG A 21 -3.98 18.13 -8.40
C ARG A 21 -2.53 18.61 -8.41
N PRO A 22 -1.95 19.01 -7.27
CA PRO A 22 -0.60 19.60 -7.24
C PRO A 22 0.51 18.72 -7.87
N ASP A 23 0.30 17.41 -7.90
CA ASP A 23 1.20 16.39 -8.43
C ASP A 23 0.78 15.83 -9.81
N ARG A 24 -0.26 16.38 -10.44
CA ARG A 24 -0.79 15.90 -11.73
C ARG A 24 -0.77 17.00 -12.78
N GLN A 25 -0.07 16.73 -13.87
CA GLN A 25 -0.04 17.58 -15.05
C GLN A 25 -1.02 17.05 -16.11
N PRO A 26 -1.63 17.91 -16.94
CA PRO A 26 -2.48 17.47 -18.05
C PRO A 26 -1.74 16.60 -19.06
N GLU A 27 -0.42 16.78 -19.15
CA GLU A 27 0.46 15.97 -19.96
C GLU A 27 1.59 15.34 -19.13
N PHE A 28 1.93 14.09 -19.40
CA PHE A 28 2.99 13.36 -18.69
C PHE A 28 3.62 12.30 -19.59
N THR A 29 4.80 11.82 -19.23
CA THR A 29 5.55 10.85 -20.05
C THR A 29 5.47 9.46 -19.45
N GLN A 30 5.17 8.45 -20.28
CA GLN A 30 5.16 7.04 -19.89
C GLN A 30 6.16 6.25 -20.74
N LEU A 31 6.83 5.29 -20.12
CA LEU A 31 7.47 4.19 -20.83
C LEU A 31 6.41 3.11 -21.01
N ASP A 32 5.87 3.02 -22.22
CA ASP A 32 4.87 2.03 -22.62
C ASP A 32 5.58 0.80 -23.19
N ILE A 33 5.23 -0.40 -22.73
CA ILE A 33 5.87 -1.66 -23.12
C ILE A 33 4.77 -2.68 -23.36
N GLU A 34 4.85 -3.40 -24.48
CA GLU A 34 3.91 -4.46 -24.83
C GLU A 34 4.67 -5.61 -25.50
N ALA A 35 4.26 -6.86 -25.24
CA ALA A 35 4.90 -8.04 -25.82
C ALA A 35 3.88 -9.14 -26.18
N SER A 36 4.22 -9.96 -27.16
CA SER A 36 3.40 -11.09 -27.62
C SER A 36 3.89 -12.42 -27.02
N PHE A 37 2.97 -13.37 -26.82
CA PHE A 37 3.29 -14.73 -26.33
C PHE A 37 4.04 -14.77 -24.99
N VAL A 38 3.83 -13.75 -24.15
CA VAL A 38 4.43 -13.64 -22.82
C VAL A 38 3.44 -14.01 -21.72
N ASN A 39 3.98 -14.44 -20.59
CA ASN A 39 3.28 -14.51 -19.33
C ASN A 39 3.73 -13.36 -18.41
N ARG A 40 3.17 -13.34 -17.19
CA ARG A 40 3.46 -12.29 -16.20
C ARG A 40 4.93 -12.24 -15.77
N GLU A 41 5.58 -13.39 -15.63
CA GLU A 41 6.98 -13.50 -15.21
C GLU A 41 7.92 -12.87 -16.24
N ASP A 42 7.64 -13.04 -17.53
CA ASP A 42 8.44 -12.42 -18.60
C ASP A 42 8.39 -10.88 -18.51
N ILE A 43 7.23 -10.32 -18.15
CA ILE A 43 7.09 -8.86 -17.96
C ILE A 43 7.85 -8.38 -16.73
N TYR A 44 7.87 -9.15 -15.64
CA TYR A 44 8.70 -8.83 -14.48
C TYR A 44 10.16 -8.75 -14.85
N GLU A 45 10.68 -9.78 -15.50
CA GLU A 45 12.08 -9.81 -15.91
C GLU A 45 12.46 -8.62 -16.78
N VAL A 46 11.61 -8.25 -17.74
CA VAL A 46 11.84 -7.08 -18.61
C VAL A 46 11.88 -5.77 -17.81
N VAL A 47 10.92 -5.55 -16.91
CA VAL A 47 10.84 -4.32 -16.11
C VAL A 47 12.00 -4.24 -15.11
N GLU A 48 12.30 -5.34 -14.43
CA GLU A 48 13.40 -5.44 -13.46
C GLU A 48 14.76 -5.24 -14.11
N ALA A 49 14.99 -5.83 -15.29
CA ALA A 49 16.21 -5.62 -16.07
C ALA A 49 16.33 -4.16 -16.54
N ALA A 50 15.24 -3.55 -17.02
CA ALA A 50 15.24 -2.15 -17.45
C ALA A 50 15.56 -1.18 -16.30
N LEU A 51 14.98 -1.42 -15.12
CA LEU A 51 15.26 -0.63 -13.93
C LEU A 51 16.69 -0.82 -13.47
N THR A 52 17.18 -2.06 -13.37
CA THR A 52 18.56 -2.36 -12.96
C THR A 52 19.58 -1.71 -13.89
N ALA A 53 19.37 -1.81 -15.21
CA ALA A 53 20.25 -1.21 -16.21
C ALA A 53 20.30 0.33 -16.11
N THR A 54 19.17 0.97 -15.82
CA THR A 54 19.09 2.44 -15.68
C THR A 54 19.49 2.93 -14.30
N TRP A 55 19.53 2.06 -13.29
CA TRP A 55 19.74 2.45 -11.90
C TRP A 55 21.09 3.09 -11.65
N SER A 56 22.15 2.60 -12.29
CA SER A 56 23.49 3.17 -12.19
C SER A 56 23.52 4.66 -12.58
N VAL A 57 22.73 5.05 -13.58
CA VAL A 57 22.58 6.45 -14.02
C VAL A 57 21.82 7.27 -12.98
N VAL A 58 20.75 6.72 -12.41
CA VAL A 58 19.97 7.36 -11.34
C VAL A 58 20.84 7.61 -10.12
N CYS A 59 21.60 6.61 -9.67
CA CYS A 59 22.51 6.70 -8.54
C CYS A 59 23.59 7.74 -8.76
N LYS A 60 24.24 7.72 -9.94
CA LYS A 60 25.25 8.71 -10.31
C LYS A 60 24.71 10.14 -10.30
N TYR A 61 23.51 10.38 -10.84
CA TYR A 61 22.92 11.71 -10.90
C TYR A 61 22.53 12.25 -9.52
N ASN A 62 22.06 11.38 -8.62
CA ASN A 62 21.60 11.76 -7.29
C ASN A 62 22.65 11.59 -6.18
N ASN A 63 23.88 11.20 -6.53
CA ASN A 63 24.96 10.89 -5.60
C ASN A 63 24.57 9.84 -4.55
N TYR A 64 23.91 8.77 -5.02
CA TYR A 64 23.67 7.55 -4.25
C TYR A 64 24.69 6.47 -4.61
N ASP A 65 24.96 5.59 -3.64
CA ASP A 65 25.86 4.44 -3.79
C ASP A 65 25.09 3.16 -3.41
N GLU A 66 24.09 2.84 -4.24
CA GLU A 66 23.21 1.69 -4.05
C GLU A 66 22.96 0.98 -5.38
N SER A 67 22.85 -0.35 -5.34
CA SER A 67 22.43 -1.20 -6.45
C SER A 67 21.05 -1.79 -6.18
N LEU A 68 20.32 -2.12 -7.25
CA LEU A 68 19.07 -2.87 -7.10
C LEU A 68 19.32 -4.37 -7.08
N GLU A 69 18.70 -5.03 -6.12
CA GLU A 69 18.63 -6.48 -6.05
C GLU A 69 17.34 -6.96 -6.70
N THR A 70 17.46 -7.84 -7.69
CA THR A 70 16.36 -8.51 -8.38
C THR A 70 16.47 -10.03 -8.16
N PRO A 71 15.35 -10.77 -8.12
CA PRO A 71 13.98 -10.31 -8.36
C PRO A 71 13.42 -9.47 -7.22
N PHE A 72 12.53 -8.52 -7.53
CA PHE A 72 11.91 -7.72 -6.47
C PHE A 72 10.94 -8.59 -5.65
N PRO A 73 10.80 -8.32 -4.34
CA PRO A 73 9.78 -8.95 -3.51
C PRO A 73 8.39 -8.82 -4.13
N ARG A 74 7.50 -9.74 -3.78
CA ARG A 74 6.13 -9.79 -4.29
C ARG A 74 5.16 -9.94 -3.14
N MET A 75 3.97 -9.35 -3.29
CA MET A 75 2.91 -9.35 -2.28
C MET A 75 1.56 -9.35 -3.00
N SER A 76 0.60 -10.13 -2.51
CA SER A 76 -0.75 -10.07 -3.09
C SER A 76 -1.45 -8.77 -2.70
N PHE A 77 -2.42 -8.33 -3.50
CA PHE A 77 -3.27 -7.19 -3.18
C PHE A 77 -3.95 -7.36 -1.83
N ASP A 78 -4.50 -8.56 -1.57
CA ASP A 78 -5.17 -8.86 -0.30
C ASP A 78 -4.21 -8.75 0.87
N GLU A 79 -2.99 -9.27 0.72
CA GLU A 79 -1.94 -9.16 1.74
C GLU A 79 -1.52 -7.69 1.97
N ALA A 80 -1.34 -6.91 0.90
CA ALA A 80 -0.98 -5.50 0.99
C ALA A 80 -2.07 -4.69 1.71
N MET A 81 -3.32 -4.93 1.34
CA MET A 81 -4.48 -4.32 1.98
C MET A 81 -4.60 -4.77 3.44
N GLN A 82 -4.35 -6.04 3.73
CA GLN A 82 -4.43 -6.61 5.07
C GLN A 82 -3.37 -6.08 6.01
N ARG A 83 -2.11 -6.02 5.57
CA ARG A 83 -0.96 -5.64 6.41
C ARG A 83 -0.68 -4.15 6.41
N TYR A 84 -1.09 -3.41 5.39
CA TYR A 84 -0.73 -1.99 5.24
C TYR A 84 -1.90 -1.06 4.93
N GLY A 85 -3.07 -1.60 4.58
CA GLY A 85 -4.25 -0.80 4.25
C GLY A 85 -4.14 -0.07 2.91
N THR A 86 -3.21 -0.46 2.04
CA THR A 86 -3.04 0.15 0.72
C THR A 86 -2.37 -0.83 -0.23
N ASP A 87 -2.71 -0.72 -1.51
CA ASP A 87 -2.11 -1.42 -2.65
C ASP A 87 -0.77 -0.82 -3.13
N LYS A 88 -0.19 0.08 -2.34
CA LYS A 88 1.11 0.72 -2.56
C LYS A 88 1.81 0.93 -1.22
N PRO A 89 2.11 -0.18 -0.50
CA PRO A 89 2.55 -0.11 0.87
C PRO A 89 3.94 0.51 0.97
N ASP A 90 4.11 1.41 1.96
CA ASP A 90 5.44 1.81 2.40
C ASP A 90 5.96 0.75 3.39
N VAL A 91 6.82 -0.14 2.89
CA VAL A 91 7.42 -1.28 3.62
C VAL A 91 8.71 -0.93 4.36
N ARG A 92 9.12 0.35 4.31
CA ARG A 92 10.39 0.81 4.92
C ARG A 92 10.35 0.86 6.44
N PHE A 93 9.17 0.73 7.03
CA PHE A 93 8.98 0.77 8.47
C PHE A 93 7.93 -0.26 8.89
N GLU A 94 7.94 -0.60 10.18
CA GLU A 94 7.05 -1.60 10.76
C GLU A 94 5.61 -1.05 10.95
N MET A 95 4.94 -1.40 12.05
CA MET A 95 3.55 -1.00 12.35
C MET A 95 2.55 -1.54 11.32
N GLU A 96 2.65 -2.83 11.03
CA GLU A 96 1.67 -3.53 10.20
C GLU A 96 0.31 -3.58 10.89
N LEU A 97 -0.74 -3.74 10.09
CA LEU A 97 -2.10 -3.89 10.57
C LEU A 97 -2.35 -5.34 10.98
N GLU A 98 -3.13 -5.50 12.04
CA GLU A 98 -3.58 -6.77 12.60
C GLU A 98 -5.09 -6.74 12.81
N ASP A 99 -5.76 -7.89 12.76
CA ASP A 99 -7.18 -8.01 13.07
C ASP A 99 -7.41 -8.64 14.44
N SER A 100 -8.52 -8.28 15.07
CA SER A 100 -8.89 -8.71 16.42
C SER A 100 -9.53 -10.10 16.50
N TYR A 101 -9.12 -11.08 15.68
CA TYR A 101 -9.81 -12.35 15.33
C TYR A 101 -10.57 -13.11 16.44
N ASP A 102 -10.35 -12.82 17.72
CA ASP A 102 -11.08 -13.36 18.89
C ASP A 102 -12.37 -12.58 19.31
N SER A 103 -12.80 -11.54 18.61
CA SER A 103 -14.00 -10.77 19.00
C SER A 103 -15.23 -11.03 18.12
N GLU A 104 -15.98 -12.10 18.39
CA GLU A 104 -17.18 -12.46 17.61
C GLU A 104 -18.28 -11.38 17.58
N ALA A 105 -18.31 -10.47 18.55
CA ALA A 105 -19.37 -9.45 18.65
C ALA A 105 -19.13 -8.18 17.80
N SER A 106 -17.87 -7.82 17.49
CA SER A 106 -17.52 -6.61 16.72
C SER A 106 -16.04 -6.63 16.34
N PRO A 107 -15.67 -7.19 15.16
CA PRO A 107 -14.29 -7.29 14.74
C PRO A 107 -13.70 -5.89 14.46
N PHE A 108 -12.43 -5.70 14.77
CA PHE A 108 -11.70 -4.48 14.47
C PHE A 108 -10.30 -4.79 13.95
N ALA A 109 -9.80 -3.90 13.08
CA ALA A 109 -8.39 -3.88 12.71
C ALA A 109 -7.64 -2.81 13.52
N PHE A 110 -6.33 -3.00 13.70
CA PHE A 110 -5.48 -2.08 14.44
C PHE A 110 -4.03 -2.13 13.99
N PHE A 111 -3.23 -1.14 14.41
CA PHE A 111 -1.77 -1.25 14.45
C PHE A 111 -1.24 -0.69 15.77
N ILE A 112 -0.07 -1.18 16.17
CA ILE A 112 0.59 -0.77 17.41
C ILE A 112 1.70 0.22 17.10
N ILE A 113 1.75 1.30 17.88
CA ILE A 113 2.86 2.24 17.93
C ILE A 113 3.76 1.84 19.11
N PRO A 114 4.99 1.38 18.84
CA PRO A 114 5.97 1.02 19.87
C PRO A 114 6.25 2.14 20.89
N ALA A 115 6.56 1.77 22.13
CA ALA A 115 6.75 2.71 23.24
C ALA A 115 7.88 3.74 23.01
N ASN A 116 8.93 3.37 22.29
CA ASN A 116 10.02 4.26 21.90
C ASN A 116 9.56 5.37 20.93
N TYR A 117 8.51 5.12 20.16
CA TYR A 117 7.92 6.10 19.25
C TYR A 117 6.77 6.88 19.88
N SER A 118 5.88 6.20 20.61
CA SER A 118 4.69 6.81 21.22
C SER A 118 5.03 7.98 22.15
N LYS A 119 6.13 7.89 22.92
CA LYS A 119 6.64 8.95 23.81
C LYS A 119 6.97 10.26 23.08
N ASN A 120 7.25 10.17 21.79
CA ASN A 120 7.56 11.31 20.93
C ASN A 120 6.31 11.87 20.24
N LEU A 121 5.11 11.34 20.50
CA LEU A 121 3.86 11.78 19.88
C LEU A 121 2.97 12.50 20.90
N SER A 122 2.51 13.69 20.54
CA SER A 122 1.66 14.51 21.41
C SER A 122 0.17 14.18 21.25
N LYS A 123 -0.63 14.46 22.29
CA LYS A 123 -2.11 14.41 22.20
C LYS A 123 -2.66 15.27 21.05
N SER A 124 -2.05 16.43 20.81
CA SER A 124 -2.41 17.34 19.71
C SER A 124 -2.17 16.70 18.33
N PHE A 125 -1.09 15.93 18.18
CA PHE A 125 -0.82 15.19 16.96
C PHE A 125 -1.92 14.15 16.70
N PHE A 126 -2.25 13.34 17.70
CA PHE A 126 -3.30 12.33 17.57
C PHE A 126 -4.65 12.94 17.19
N LYS A 127 -5.06 14.05 17.82
CA LYS A 127 -6.28 14.77 17.45
C LYS A 127 -6.27 15.23 15.99
N ARG A 128 -5.15 15.78 15.52
CA ARG A 128 -4.98 16.22 14.11
C ARG A 128 -5.01 15.03 13.15
N MET A 129 -4.32 13.94 13.48
CA MET A 129 -4.29 12.72 12.68
C MET A 129 -5.69 12.14 12.49
N LEU A 130 -6.47 11.99 13.58
CA LEU A 130 -7.85 11.50 13.49
C LEU A 130 -8.73 12.39 12.62
N SER A 131 -8.58 13.72 12.75
CA SER A 131 -9.31 14.68 11.90
C SER A 131 -8.97 14.51 10.41
N LEU A 132 -7.69 14.38 10.08
CA LEU A 132 -7.23 14.20 8.70
C LEU A 132 -7.68 12.87 8.10
N VAL A 133 -7.69 11.80 8.90
CA VAL A 133 -8.18 10.49 8.46
C VAL A 133 -9.67 10.55 8.18
N LYS A 134 -10.45 11.20 9.06
CA LYS A 134 -11.88 11.42 8.86
C LYS A 134 -12.16 12.24 7.60
N GLU A 135 -11.43 13.33 7.38
CA GLU A 135 -11.58 14.16 6.18
C GLU A 135 -11.28 13.38 4.89
N LYS A 136 -10.24 12.53 4.89
CA LYS A 136 -9.81 11.79 3.71
C LYS A 136 -10.64 10.54 3.41
N ASN A 137 -11.10 9.83 4.44
CA ASN A 137 -11.71 8.51 4.30
C ASN A 137 -13.18 8.47 4.73
N ASN A 138 -13.71 9.56 5.29
CA ASN A 138 -15.04 9.64 5.89
C ASN A 138 -15.27 8.59 7.01
N LEU A 139 -14.20 8.21 7.73
CA LEU A 139 -14.22 7.18 8.77
C LEU A 139 -13.53 7.66 10.05
N ASP A 140 -14.09 7.27 11.19
CA ASP A 140 -13.59 7.63 12.52
C ASP A 140 -12.77 6.49 13.15
N LEU A 141 -11.48 6.74 13.35
CA LEU A 141 -10.61 5.85 14.11
C LEU A 141 -10.65 6.15 15.62
N SER A 142 -10.23 5.17 16.43
CA SER A 142 -10.08 5.33 17.87
C SER A 142 -8.65 5.01 18.32
N ILE A 143 -8.25 5.54 19.47
CA ILE A 143 -6.91 5.33 20.04
C ILE A 143 -7.08 4.70 21.42
N LEU A 144 -6.29 3.68 21.69
CA LEU A 144 -6.25 2.99 22.96
C LEU A 144 -4.83 2.99 23.52
N LEU A 145 -4.67 3.59 24.69
CA LEU A 145 -3.41 3.57 25.44
C LEU A 145 -3.32 2.29 26.27
N TYR A 146 -2.13 1.74 26.44
CA TYR A 146 -1.89 0.56 27.30
C TYR A 146 -2.52 0.70 28.69
N ASP A 147 -2.36 1.86 29.33
CA ASP A 147 -2.87 2.09 30.70
C ASP A 147 -4.40 1.98 30.80
N ASN A 148 -5.10 2.26 29.70
CA ASN A 148 -6.56 2.17 29.61
C ASN A 148 -7.07 0.77 29.24
N LEU A 149 -6.16 -0.16 28.89
CA LEU A 149 -6.51 -1.54 28.59
C LEU A 149 -6.82 -2.31 29.88
N LYS A 150 -6.02 -2.11 30.93
CA LYS A 150 -6.19 -2.79 32.23
C LYS A 150 -7.51 -2.47 32.94
N SER A 151 -8.11 -1.33 32.64
CA SER A 151 -9.40 -0.92 33.22
C SER A 151 -10.62 -1.47 32.48
N ASN A 152 -10.46 -2.01 31.26
CA ASN A 152 -11.56 -2.43 30.39
C ASN A 152 -11.50 -3.94 30.13
N GLY A 153 -12.18 -4.74 30.97
CA GLY A 153 -12.26 -6.20 30.82
C GLY A 153 -13.14 -6.70 29.67
N GLY A 154 -13.01 -6.12 28.47
CA GLY A 154 -13.82 -6.46 27.29
C GLY A 154 -13.03 -7.08 26.14
N ALA A 155 -13.71 -7.35 25.01
CA ALA A 155 -13.13 -7.98 23.81
C ALA A 155 -11.83 -7.31 23.29
N LYS A 156 -11.71 -5.98 23.45
CA LYS A 156 -10.48 -5.24 23.11
C LYS A 156 -9.27 -5.65 23.95
N SER A 157 -9.47 -6.00 25.22
CA SER A 157 -8.40 -6.43 26.13
C SER A 157 -7.86 -7.81 25.79
N MET A 158 -8.68 -8.69 25.21
CA MET A 158 -8.24 -10.02 24.79
C MET A 158 -7.40 -9.94 23.51
N ALA A 159 -7.91 -9.25 22.49
CA ALA A 159 -7.21 -9.07 21.21
C ALA A 159 -5.90 -8.26 21.34
N LEU A 160 -5.84 -7.31 22.28
CA LEU A 160 -4.63 -6.50 22.55
C LEU A 160 -3.88 -6.97 23.80
N SER A 161 -4.06 -8.23 24.22
CA SER A 161 -3.38 -8.78 25.40
C SER A 161 -1.84 -8.74 25.30
N HIS A 162 -1.31 -8.72 24.07
CA HIS A 162 0.12 -8.61 23.79
C HIS A 162 0.67 -7.17 23.79
N LEU A 163 -0.19 -6.15 23.96
CA LEU A 163 0.22 -4.74 24.03
C LEU A 163 1.12 -4.52 25.24
N LYS A 164 2.26 -3.85 25.07
CA LYS A 164 3.26 -3.64 26.12
C LYS A 164 3.13 -2.27 26.78
N PRO A 165 3.66 -2.10 28.01
CA PRO A 165 3.67 -0.80 28.68
C PRO A 165 4.27 0.32 27.81
N GLY A 166 3.54 1.43 27.70
CA GLY A 166 3.93 2.60 26.90
C GLY A 166 3.56 2.52 25.42
N GLU A 167 3.05 1.39 24.92
CA GLU A 167 2.57 1.27 23.55
C GLU A 167 1.16 1.88 23.38
N VAL A 168 0.85 2.25 22.14
CA VAL A 168 -0.43 2.86 21.76
C VAL A 168 -1.00 2.11 20.58
N ALA A 169 -2.23 1.61 20.71
CA ALA A 169 -2.96 1.00 19.62
C ALA A 169 -3.86 2.02 18.93
N VAL A 170 -3.85 2.05 17.59
CA VAL A 170 -4.81 2.79 16.77
C VAL A 170 -5.77 1.79 16.16
N LEU A 171 -7.07 2.00 16.37
CA LEU A 171 -8.13 1.01 16.12
C LEU A 171 -9.14 1.56 15.10
N ALA A 172 -9.54 0.71 14.15
CA ALA A 172 -10.73 0.91 13.32
C ALA A 172 -11.93 0.14 13.92
N ARG A 173 -13.15 0.32 13.39
CA ARG A 173 -14.33 -0.44 13.86
C ARG A 173 -14.65 -1.70 13.04
N GLY A 174 -13.90 -1.95 11.97
CA GLY A 174 -14.08 -3.10 11.11
C GLY A 174 -12.76 -3.56 10.49
N VAL A 175 -12.83 -4.65 9.74
CA VAL A 175 -11.69 -5.34 9.12
C VAL A 175 -11.74 -5.32 7.59
N ASP A 176 -12.73 -4.65 7.01
CA ASP A 176 -12.87 -4.49 5.56
C ASP A 176 -11.91 -3.43 5.00
N HIS A 177 -11.83 -3.35 3.66
CA HIS A 177 -10.90 -2.43 3.00
C HIS A 177 -11.07 -0.96 3.38
N PRO A 178 -12.29 -0.37 3.48
CA PRO A 178 -12.45 1.01 3.94
C PRO A 178 -11.79 1.30 5.29
N TRP A 179 -12.01 0.45 6.30
CA TRP A 179 -11.41 0.59 7.61
C TRP A 179 -9.89 0.43 7.58
N ARG A 180 -9.38 -0.55 6.80
CA ARG A 180 -7.95 -0.74 6.60
C ARG A 180 -7.29 0.45 5.88
N LYS A 181 -7.93 1.06 4.88
CA LYS A 181 -7.45 2.28 4.20
C LYS A 181 -7.30 3.46 5.16
N ALA A 182 -8.25 3.63 6.07
CA ALA A 182 -8.16 4.63 7.13
C ALA A 182 -6.95 4.37 8.06
N LEU A 183 -6.73 3.11 8.47
CA LEU A 183 -5.56 2.73 9.28
C LEU A 183 -4.25 2.91 8.54
N GLY A 184 -4.16 2.50 7.27
CA GLY A 184 -2.98 2.69 6.43
C GLY A 184 -2.61 4.18 6.29
N THR A 185 -3.62 5.04 6.14
CA THR A 185 -3.43 6.50 6.16
C THR A 185 -2.85 6.98 7.49
N ALA A 186 -3.44 6.54 8.62
CA ALA A 186 -2.96 6.90 9.95
C ALA A 186 -1.52 6.43 10.20
N ARG A 187 -1.19 5.19 9.81
CA ARG A 187 0.14 4.57 9.89
C ARG A 187 1.20 5.44 9.21
N VAL A 188 0.97 5.87 7.97
CA VAL A 188 1.91 6.72 7.23
C VAL A 188 2.03 8.12 7.86
N LEU A 189 0.94 8.68 8.36
CA LEU A 189 0.97 9.97 9.08
C LEU A 189 1.79 9.89 10.38
N VAL A 190 1.71 8.78 11.11
CA VAL A 190 2.52 8.51 12.29
C VAL A 190 4.00 8.45 11.91
N ALA A 191 4.36 7.67 10.88
CA ALA A 191 5.74 7.55 10.43
C ALA A 191 6.34 8.89 10.01
N LYS A 192 5.61 9.66 9.19
CA LYS A 192 6.02 11.02 8.78
C LYS A 192 6.20 11.96 9.97
N GLN A 193 5.33 11.89 10.97
CA GLN A 193 5.46 12.72 12.15
C GLN A 193 6.69 12.36 13.01
N LEU A 194 7.03 11.07 13.08
CA LEU A 194 8.21 10.59 13.80
C LEU A 194 9.49 11.00 13.09
N GLU A 195 9.55 10.88 11.77
CA GLU A 195 10.66 11.39 10.94
C GLU A 195 10.86 12.91 11.14
N LEU A 196 9.78 13.70 11.11
CA LEU A 196 9.85 15.14 11.38
C LEU A 196 10.36 15.50 12.79
N ARG A 197 10.33 14.54 13.73
CA ARG A 197 10.94 14.68 15.06
C ARG A 197 12.35 14.12 15.15
N GLY A 198 12.96 13.76 14.02
CA GLY A 198 14.32 13.22 13.94
C GLY A 198 14.44 11.77 14.40
N MET A 199 13.33 11.03 14.47
CA MET A 199 13.36 9.61 14.79
C MET A 199 13.72 8.81 13.53
N GLN A 200 14.70 7.92 13.65
CA GLN A 200 14.99 6.94 12.60
C GLN A 200 13.90 5.88 12.59
N ILE A 201 12.89 6.06 11.73
CA ILE A 201 11.80 5.09 11.56
C ILE A 201 11.90 4.30 10.25
N TYR A 202 12.41 4.94 9.20
CA TYR A 202 12.54 4.34 7.89
C TYR A 202 13.87 3.59 7.76
N LYS A 203 13.81 2.40 7.19
CA LYS A 203 14.97 1.69 6.67
C LYS A 203 15.57 2.51 5.51
N PRO A 204 16.89 2.74 5.48
CA PRO A 204 17.53 3.47 4.40
C PRO A 204 17.50 2.67 3.10
N GLY A 205 17.53 3.37 1.97
CA GLY A 205 17.58 2.79 0.63
C GLY A 205 16.27 2.79 -0.13
N PHE A 206 16.23 2.03 -1.23
CA PHE A 206 15.08 1.90 -2.13
C PHE A 206 14.41 0.55 -1.99
N PHE A 207 13.09 0.56 -1.81
CA PHE A 207 12.30 -0.63 -1.56
C PHE A 207 11.27 -0.80 -2.67
N PHE A 208 11.59 -1.67 -3.62
CA PHE A 208 10.69 -2.08 -4.67
C PHE A 208 9.92 -3.32 -4.27
N LEU A 209 8.66 -3.39 -4.70
CA LEU A 209 7.74 -4.46 -4.37
C LEU A 209 6.74 -4.58 -5.50
N TRP A 210 6.45 -5.79 -5.97
CA TRP A 210 5.33 -6.04 -6.87
C TRP A 210 4.07 -6.34 -6.08
N ILE A 211 2.97 -5.66 -6.42
CA ILE A 211 1.63 -6.07 -5.95
C ILE A 211 0.94 -6.88 -7.05
N GLU A 212 0.46 -8.07 -6.67
CA GLU A 212 -0.14 -9.04 -7.56
C GLU A 212 -1.61 -9.35 -7.22
N ASN A 213 -2.30 -10.08 -8.10
CA ASN A 213 -3.60 -10.70 -7.80
C ASN A 213 -4.66 -9.70 -7.33
N PHE A 214 -4.65 -8.51 -7.92
CA PHE A 214 -5.69 -7.53 -7.71
C PHE A 214 -7.06 -8.06 -8.15
N PRO A 215 -8.16 -7.58 -7.54
CA PRO A 215 -9.50 -7.87 -8.02
C PRO A 215 -9.69 -7.34 -9.46
N LEU A 216 -10.43 -8.10 -10.28
CA LEU A 216 -10.83 -7.65 -11.61
C LEU A 216 -11.92 -6.58 -11.56
N PHE A 217 -12.87 -6.75 -10.63
CA PHE A 217 -14.06 -5.93 -10.52
C PHE A 217 -14.28 -5.44 -9.10
N SER A 218 -14.91 -4.29 -8.98
CA SER A 218 -15.52 -3.82 -7.73
C SER A 218 -16.92 -3.31 -7.99
N ARG A 219 -17.69 -3.10 -6.93
CA ARG A 219 -18.97 -2.38 -7.03
C ARG A 219 -18.75 -0.90 -6.76
N ASN A 220 -19.32 -0.07 -7.62
CA ASN A 220 -19.43 1.36 -7.36
C ASN A 220 -20.52 1.66 -6.31
N GLU A 221 -20.72 2.93 -6.00
CA GLU A 221 -21.70 3.41 -5.01
C GLU A 221 -23.15 2.98 -5.32
N ASN A 222 -23.47 2.75 -6.59
CA ASN A 222 -24.78 2.30 -7.06
C ASN A 222 -24.91 0.76 -7.08
N GLY A 223 -23.89 0.05 -6.60
CA GLY A 223 -23.84 -1.41 -6.62
C GLY A 223 -23.57 -1.99 -8.01
N VAL A 224 -23.13 -1.22 -9.00
CA VAL A 224 -22.82 -1.72 -10.34
C VAL A 224 -21.38 -2.19 -10.39
N LEU A 225 -21.14 -3.35 -11.01
CA LEU A 225 -19.79 -3.86 -11.25
C LEU A 225 -19.05 -2.96 -12.25
N VAL A 226 -17.86 -2.53 -11.86
CA VAL A 226 -16.93 -1.75 -12.67
C VAL A 226 -15.57 -2.46 -12.69
N SER A 227 -14.84 -2.33 -13.80
CA SER A 227 -13.49 -2.85 -13.89
C SER A 227 -12.56 -2.02 -13.01
N GLU A 228 -11.78 -2.68 -12.16
CA GLU A 228 -10.77 -2.01 -11.33
C GLU A 228 -9.62 -1.44 -12.17
N HIS A 229 -9.38 -2.03 -13.34
CA HIS A 229 -8.29 -1.66 -14.25
C HIS A 229 -8.79 -1.69 -15.70
N HIS A 230 -7.87 -1.81 -16.68
CA HIS A 230 -8.25 -1.84 -18.08
C HIS A 230 -9.20 -3.03 -18.37
N PRO A 231 -10.31 -2.84 -19.11
CA PRO A 231 -11.33 -3.88 -19.34
C PRO A 231 -10.82 -5.17 -20.01
N PHE A 232 -9.68 -5.11 -20.69
CA PHE A 232 -9.04 -6.27 -21.33
C PHE A 232 -8.02 -6.98 -20.44
N THR A 233 -7.98 -6.67 -19.13
CA THR A 233 -7.09 -7.38 -18.20
C THR A 233 -7.53 -8.85 -18.10
N ALA A 234 -6.61 -9.78 -18.35
CA ALA A 234 -6.90 -11.20 -18.28
C ALA A 234 -7.14 -11.67 -16.83
N PRO A 235 -8.11 -12.57 -16.61
CA PRO A 235 -8.32 -13.21 -15.32
C PRO A 235 -7.18 -14.18 -14.97
N ILE A 236 -7.11 -14.55 -13.69
CA ILE A 236 -6.37 -15.76 -13.31
C ILE A 236 -7.06 -16.96 -13.95
N GLU A 237 -6.29 -17.78 -14.65
CA GLU A 237 -6.82 -18.85 -15.51
C GLU A 237 -7.56 -19.93 -14.72
N SER A 238 -7.08 -20.27 -13.53
CA SER A 238 -7.80 -21.17 -12.61
C SER A 238 -9.11 -20.58 -12.08
N GLU A 239 -9.31 -19.26 -12.18
CA GLU A 239 -10.46 -18.54 -11.65
C GLU A 239 -11.43 -18.08 -12.73
N GLU A 240 -11.24 -18.49 -13.99
CA GLU A 240 -12.10 -18.06 -15.10
C GLU A 240 -13.58 -18.40 -14.84
N HIS A 241 -13.86 -19.55 -14.25
CA HIS A 241 -15.22 -19.97 -13.87
C HIS A 241 -15.88 -19.04 -12.83
N ILE A 242 -15.09 -18.32 -12.03
CA ILE A 242 -15.55 -17.38 -11.01
C ILE A 242 -16.15 -16.14 -11.66
N LEU A 243 -15.72 -15.76 -12.87
CA LEU A 243 -16.27 -14.61 -13.60
C LEU A 243 -17.77 -14.70 -13.82
N TYR A 244 -18.28 -15.90 -14.07
CA TYR A 244 -19.70 -16.14 -14.37
C TYR A 244 -20.55 -16.38 -13.12
N THR A 245 -19.92 -16.75 -12.00
CA THR A 245 -20.62 -17.17 -10.78
C THR A 245 -20.51 -16.14 -9.67
N ASN A 246 -19.34 -15.54 -9.47
CA ASN A 246 -19.08 -14.53 -8.46
C ASN A 246 -17.91 -13.59 -8.87
N PRO A 247 -18.13 -12.70 -9.85
CA PRO A 247 -17.05 -11.88 -10.44
C PRO A 247 -16.30 -11.00 -9.44
N GLU A 248 -16.89 -10.67 -8.29
CA GLU A 248 -16.22 -9.88 -7.23
C GLU A 248 -15.06 -10.63 -6.57
N LYS A 249 -15.04 -11.96 -6.65
CA LYS A 249 -13.98 -12.80 -6.09
C LYS A 249 -12.91 -13.18 -7.12
N SER A 250 -13.02 -12.69 -8.35
CA SER A 250 -12.06 -13.01 -9.40
C SER A 250 -10.83 -12.10 -9.32
N GLY A 251 -9.66 -12.70 -9.20
CA GLY A 251 -8.36 -12.04 -9.27
C GLY A 251 -7.85 -11.95 -10.71
N ARG A 252 -6.79 -11.14 -10.92
CA ARG A 252 -6.20 -10.93 -12.26
C ARG A 252 -4.70 -11.19 -12.31
N LYS A 253 -4.21 -11.62 -13.48
CA LYS A 253 -2.78 -11.87 -13.76
C LYS A 253 -1.96 -10.57 -13.93
N SER A 254 -2.41 -9.44 -13.40
CA SER A 254 -1.65 -8.18 -13.51
C SER A 254 -0.67 -8.03 -12.35
N ALA A 255 0.44 -7.40 -12.64
CA ALA A 255 1.23 -6.71 -11.64
C ALA A 255 0.93 -5.22 -11.70
N SER A 256 0.82 -4.58 -10.55
CA SER A 256 0.86 -3.12 -10.49
C SER A 256 1.83 -2.67 -9.38
N TRP A 257 2.51 -1.57 -9.69
CA TRP A 257 3.24 -0.68 -8.77
C TRP A 257 4.58 -1.14 -8.21
N LEU A 258 5.66 -0.67 -8.82
CA LEU A 258 6.90 -0.36 -8.11
C LEU A 258 6.82 1.07 -7.55
N GLN A 259 6.83 1.26 -6.24
CA GLN A 259 7.05 2.58 -5.65
C GLN A 259 8.50 2.71 -5.16
N PRO A 260 9.35 3.51 -5.81
CA PRO A 260 10.62 3.92 -5.22
C PRO A 260 10.34 4.91 -4.09
N ASN A 261 10.17 4.40 -2.88
CA ASN A 261 10.12 5.23 -1.69
C ASN A 261 11.56 5.43 -1.20
N ALA A 262 12.25 6.47 -1.65
CA ALA A 262 13.62 6.78 -1.20
C ALA A 262 13.60 7.52 0.14
N VAL A 263 14.52 7.20 1.06
CA VAL A 263 14.88 8.07 2.18
C VAL A 263 16.31 8.54 1.98
N LYS A 264 16.52 9.86 2.05
CA LYS A 264 17.87 10.42 2.04
C LYS A 264 18.62 9.95 3.28
N ASN A 265 19.67 9.16 3.10
CA ASN A 265 20.77 9.19 4.05
C ASN A 265 21.37 10.60 3.96
N ASN A 266 21.03 11.47 4.91
CA ASN A 266 21.79 12.70 5.10
C ASN A 266 23.00 12.31 5.96
N PRO A 267 24.21 12.16 5.41
CA PRO A 267 25.39 12.21 6.26
C PRO A 267 25.46 13.64 6.80
N ARG A 268 25.36 13.79 8.13
CA ARG A 268 25.87 15.00 8.77
C ARG A 268 27.39 15.03 8.61
#